data_AF-A0AAW2CKH5-F1
#
_entry.id   AF-A0AAW2CKH5-F1
#
_cell.length_a   1.000
_cell.length_b   1.000
_cell.length_c   1.000
_cell.angle_alpha   90.00
_cell.angle_beta   90.00
_cell.angle_gamma   90.00
#
_symmetry.space_group_name_H-M   'P 1'
#
loop_
_entity.id
_entity.type
_entity.pdbx_description
1 polymer ?
#
loop_
_entity_poly.entity_id
_entity_poly.type
_entity_poly.pdbx_seq_one_letter_code
_entity_poly.pdbx_strand_id
1 'polypeptide(L)'
;GCPVAVLYQMLHTHKDGSTVNLVVQEKMDKMEELLADPSYQLQSSDTSGSIAWSIDDVFAKVMGTECKGRICGVEFGPTPSGQSSNSALTDIEIQSSQARDNEVTQLKASLATMEDKQAIFNEMKERLSQFEELEQRMARMLQQMQKISSPCNQDAPLVQQSPALQKSSATFHQPSSL
;
A
#
# COMPACT_ATOMS: atom_id res chain seq x y z
N GLY A 1 -21.63 22.68 3.42
CA GLY A 1 -21.92 23.90 4.19
C GLY A 1 -20.64 24.38 4.85
N CYS A 2 -20.47 25.69 5.03
CA CYS A 2 -19.29 26.25 5.68
C CYS A 2 -19.22 25.80 7.16
N PRO A 3 -18.15 25.12 7.62
CA PRO A 3 -18.07 24.63 9.01
C PRO A 3 -18.02 25.76 10.05
N VAL A 4 -17.45 26.93 9.68
CA VAL A 4 -17.42 28.11 10.56
C VAL A 4 -18.80 28.70 10.78
N ALA A 5 -19.65 28.71 9.75
CA ALA A 5 -21.04 29.14 9.86
C ALA A 5 -21.83 28.31 10.89
N VAL A 6 -21.65 26.99 10.84
CA VAL A 6 -22.27 26.05 11.77
C VAL A 6 -21.77 26.28 13.21
N LEU A 7 -20.46 26.45 13.39
CA LEU A 7 -19.88 26.75 14.70
C LEU A 7 -20.36 28.10 15.24
N TYR A 8 -20.47 29.12 14.38
CA TYR A 8 -20.98 30.43 14.76
C TYR A 8 -22.42 30.35 15.26
N GLN A 9 -23.27 29.58 14.57
CA GLN A 9 -24.64 29.27 15.02
C GLN A 9 -24.63 28.66 16.42
N MET A 10 -23.91 27.56 16.61
CA MET A 10 -23.86 26.84 17.88
C MET A 10 -23.38 27.70 19.06
N LEU A 11 -22.43 28.61 18.82
CA LEU A 11 -21.85 29.47 19.84
C LEU A 11 -22.73 30.66 20.24
N HIS A 12 -23.61 31.11 19.34
CA HIS A 12 -24.43 32.30 19.56
C HIS A 12 -25.93 32.02 19.62
N THR A 13 -26.31 30.75 19.74
CA THR A 13 -27.64 30.31 20.14
C THR A 13 -27.68 29.89 21.59
N HIS A 14 -28.72 30.29 22.30
CA HIS A 14 -29.09 29.72 23.59
C HIS A 14 -29.62 28.29 23.43
N LYS A 15 -29.81 27.59 24.55
CA LYS A 15 -30.31 26.20 24.56
C LYS A 15 -31.74 26.06 24.04
N ASP A 16 -32.50 27.15 24.02
CA ASP A 16 -33.85 27.25 23.48
C ASP A 16 -33.89 27.57 21.96
N GLY A 17 -32.72 27.73 21.32
CA GLY A 17 -32.59 28.08 19.91
C GLY A 17 -32.67 29.57 19.61
N SER A 18 -32.88 30.43 20.62
CA SER A 18 -32.87 31.88 20.43
C SER A 18 -31.45 32.41 20.27
N THR A 19 -31.27 33.44 19.43
CA THR A 19 -29.96 34.08 19.29
C THR A 19 -29.66 34.99 20.47
N VAL A 20 -28.39 35.06 20.86
CA VAL A 20 -27.93 35.88 21.99
C VAL A 20 -28.16 37.40 21.76
N ASN A 21 -28.20 37.87 20.50
CA ASN A 21 -28.41 39.27 20.17
C ASN A 21 -29.03 39.43 18.77
N LEU A 22 -29.84 40.48 18.57
CA LEU A 22 -30.42 40.88 17.28
C LEU A 22 -29.36 41.07 16.17
N VAL A 23 -28.19 41.62 16.51
CA VAL A 23 -27.07 41.79 15.56
C VAL A 23 -26.55 40.44 15.08
N VAL A 24 -26.60 39.43 15.94
CA VAL A 24 -26.16 38.08 15.60
C VAL A 24 -27.21 37.38 14.73
N GLN A 25 -28.49 37.56 15.03
CA GLN A 25 -29.60 37.11 14.17
C GLN A 25 -29.43 37.64 12.74
N GLU A 26 -29.23 38.96 12.57
CA GLU A 26 -29.05 39.57 11.24
C GLU A 26 -27.86 38.96 10.48
N LYS A 27 -26.78 38.62 11.18
CA LYS A 27 -25.60 37.97 10.59
C LYS A 27 -25.88 36.52 10.20
N MET A 28 -26.64 35.79 11.01
CA MET A 28 -27.07 34.43 10.71
C MET A 28 -27.99 34.40 9.50
N ASP A 29 -28.93 35.33 9.41
CA ASP A 29 -29.85 35.45 8.27
C ASP A 29 -29.07 35.73 6.97
N LYS A 30 -28.09 36.64 7.02
CA LYS A 30 -27.19 36.91 5.86
C LYS A 30 -26.34 35.71 5.47
N MET A 31 -25.91 34.92 6.45
CA MET A 31 -25.13 33.71 6.23
C MET A 31 -25.97 32.61 5.59
N GLU A 32 -27.22 32.45 6.03
CA GLU A 32 -28.20 31.53 5.44
C GLU A 32 -28.59 31.94 4.02
N GLU A 33 -28.80 33.23 3.77
CA GLU A 33 -29.06 33.79 2.43
C GLU A 33 -27.92 33.48 1.45
N LEU A 34 -26.66 33.68 1.87
CA LEU A 34 -25.49 33.38 1.04
C LEU A 34 -25.26 31.87 0.85
N LEU A 35 -25.62 31.03 1.83
CA LEU A 35 -25.54 29.58 1.71
C LEU A 35 -26.65 29.00 0.81
N ALA A 36 -27.73 29.73 0.58
CA ALA A 36 -28.80 29.35 -0.35
C ALA A 36 -28.36 29.47 -1.82
N ASP A 37 -27.32 30.26 -2.12
CA ASP A 37 -26.75 30.34 -3.45
C ASP A 37 -25.80 29.14 -3.71
N PRO A 38 -26.06 28.32 -4.76
CA PRO A 38 -25.25 27.15 -5.08
C PRO A 38 -23.79 27.49 -5.40
N SER A 39 -23.45 28.75 -5.70
CA SER A 39 -22.08 29.19 -5.92
C SER A 39 -21.21 29.13 -4.66
N TYR A 40 -21.81 29.19 -3.46
CA TYR A 40 -21.11 29.11 -2.17
C TYR A 40 -21.21 27.74 -1.52
N GLN A 41 -21.83 26.79 -2.21
CA GLN A 41 -21.76 25.37 -1.89
C GLN A 41 -20.37 24.85 -2.27
N LEU A 42 -19.32 25.44 -1.69
CA LEU A 42 -17.97 24.94 -1.78
C LEU A 42 -18.01 23.48 -1.34
N GLN A 43 -17.61 22.62 -2.27
CA GLN A 43 -17.45 21.20 -2.03
C GLN A 43 -16.53 21.08 -0.82
N SER A 44 -17.06 20.53 0.27
CA SER A 44 -16.27 20.13 1.44
C SER A 44 -15.43 18.92 1.04
N SER A 45 -14.47 19.11 0.15
CA SER A 45 -13.59 18.07 -0.38
C SER A 45 -12.34 17.89 0.46
N ASP A 46 -12.18 18.64 1.55
CA ASP A 46 -11.06 18.46 2.46
C ASP A 46 -11.44 17.50 3.59
N THR A 47 -11.20 16.22 3.33
CA THR A 47 -11.14 15.12 4.31
C THR A 47 -10.11 15.32 5.43
N SER A 48 -9.45 16.49 5.50
CA SER A 48 -8.33 16.76 6.43
C SER A 48 -8.75 17.41 7.76
N GLY A 49 -10.03 17.70 7.99
CA GLY A 49 -10.48 18.30 9.26
C GLY A 49 -9.93 19.71 9.56
N SER A 50 -9.26 20.33 8.58
CA SER A 50 -8.76 21.69 8.67
C SER A 50 -9.85 22.67 8.27
N ILE A 51 -10.16 23.63 9.15
CA ILE A 51 -11.04 24.75 8.83
C ILE A 51 -10.22 25.72 7.97
N ALA A 52 -10.29 25.58 6.65
CA ALA A 52 -9.67 26.51 5.73
C ALA A 52 -10.45 27.83 5.74
N TRP A 53 -9.84 28.87 6.34
CA TRP A 53 -10.33 30.25 6.27
C TRP A 53 -10.06 30.80 4.88
N SER A 54 -11.07 30.80 4.01
CA SER A 54 -10.96 31.46 2.71
C SER A 54 -11.44 32.90 2.84
N ILE A 55 -10.72 33.83 2.19
CA ILE A 55 -11.11 35.24 2.09
C ILE A 55 -12.50 35.39 1.45
N ASP A 56 -12.88 34.44 0.60
CA ASP A 56 -14.16 34.42 -0.10
C ASP A 56 -15.22 33.52 0.56
N ASP A 57 -14.97 32.98 1.76
CA ASP A 57 -15.96 32.16 2.45
C ASP A 57 -17.17 33.00 2.91
N VAL A 58 -18.30 32.32 3.12
CA VAL A 58 -19.55 32.96 3.53
C VAL A 58 -19.39 33.73 4.84
N PHE A 59 -18.57 33.21 5.76
CA PHE A 59 -18.35 33.84 7.06
C PHE A 59 -17.59 35.17 6.92
N ALA A 60 -16.54 35.22 6.10
CA ALA A 60 -15.76 36.41 5.79
C ALA A 60 -16.61 37.48 5.08
N LYS A 61 -17.54 37.08 4.21
CA LYS A 61 -18.48 38.01 3.56
C LYS A 61 -19.45 38.65 4.55
N VAL A 62 -19.99 37.88 5.49
CA VAL A 62 -20.94 38.38 6.51
C VAL A 62 -20.24 39.22 7.57
N MET A 63 -19.04 38.81 7.99
CA MET A 63 -18.27 39.50 9.01
C MET A 63 -17.47 40.70 8.48
N GLY A 64 -17.32 40.78 7.14
CA GLY A 64 -16.54 41.81 6.47
C GLY A 64 -15.04 41.48 6.43
N THR A 65 -14.29 42.32 5.72
CA THR A 65 -12.82 42.23 5.56
C THR A 65 -12.04 42.51 6.84
N GLU A 66 -12.72 42.66 7.99
CA GLU A 66 -12.09 42.81 9.29
C GLU A 66 -11.55 41.45 9.76
N CYS A 67 -10.42 41.06 9.20
CA CYS A 67 -9.63 39.96 9.71
C CYS A 67 -9.12 40.35 11.10
N LYS A 68 -9.74 39.78 12.16
CA LYS A 68 -9.22 39.78 13.53
C LYS A 68 -7.96 38.92 13.63
N GLY A 69 -6.92 39.34 12.91
CA GLY A 69 -5.55 38.85 13.01
C GLY A 69 -4.57 39.98 13.33
N ARG A 70 -5.00 41.26 13.27
CA ARG A 70 -4.27 42.36 13.90
C ARG A 70 -4.76 42.51 15.33
N ILE A 71 -3.99 41.98 16.27
CA ILE A 71 -4.01 42.47 17.64
C ILE A 71 -3.58 43.93 17.54
N CYS A 72 -4.51 44.88 17.71
CA CYS A 72 -4.13 46.26 18.02
C CYS A 72 -3.44 46.20 19.38
N GLY A 73 -2.11 46.09 19.34
CA GLY A 73 -1.27 46.06 20.53
C GLY A 73 -1.60 47.28 21.37
N VAL A 74 -2.09 47.04 22.59
CA VAL A 74 -2.02 48.07 23.61
C VAL A 74 -0.53 48.24 23.89
N GLU A 75 0.00 49.40 23.49
CA GLU A 75 1.42 49.71 23.46
C GLU A 75 2.10 49.45 24.81
N PHE A 76 3.00 48.46 24.83
CA PHE A 76 4.13 48.41 25.76
C PHE A 76 5.35 47.82 25.02
N GLY A 77 5.94 48.61 24.12
CA GLY A 77 7.23 48.30 23.50
C GLY A 77 7.26 48.48 21.98
N PRO A 78 8.47 48.58 21.39
CA PRO A 78 8.63 48.81 19.96
C PRO A 78 7.91 47.73 19.17
N THR A 79 7.01 48.17 18.30
CA THR A 79 6.31 47.36 17.30
C THR A 79 7.31 46.43 16.61
N PRO A 80 7.17 45.10 16.70
CA PRO A 80 7.99 44.22 15.89
C PRO A 80 7.59 44.50 14.44
N SER A 81 8.50 45.13 13.69
CA SER A 81 8.34 45.32 12.26
C SER A 81 8.14 43.95 11.63
N GLY A 82 7.13 43.84 10.76
CA GLY A 82 6.75 42.59 10.12
C GLY A 82 7.91 42.02 9.33
N GLN A 83 8.66 41.09 9.93
CA GLN A 83 9.27 40.03 9.17
C GLN A 83 8.20 38.98 8.95
N SER A 84 7.72 38.96 7.71
CA SER A 84 6.82 37.98 7.17
C SER A 84 7.19 36.56 7.64
N SER A 85 6.24 35.83 8.20
CA SER A 85 6.34 34.41 8.55
C SER A 85 6.50 33.47 7.34
N ASN A 86 6.78 34.01 6.14
CA ASN A 86 7.00 33.23 4.92
C ASN A 86 8.21 32.28 5.03
N SER A 87 9.22 32.58 5.85
CA SER A 87 10.41 31.71 5.98
C SER A 87 10.07 30.36 6.65
N ALA A 88 9.21 30.37 7.67
CA ALA A 88 8.81 29.16 8.37
C ALA A 88 7.90 28.26 7.52
N LEU A 89 7.02 28.85 6.70
CA LEU A 89 6.21 28.08 5.75
C LEU A 89 7.05 27.49 4.62
N THR A 90 8.01 28.24 4.06
CA THR A 90 8.92 27.69 3.06
C THR A 90 9.80 26.59 3.62
N ASP A 91 10.28 26.69 4.87
CA ASP A 91 11.10 25.63 5.48
C ASP A 91 10.29 24.33 5.70
N ILE A 92 9.02 24.42 6.10
CA ILE A 92 8.14 23.25 6.25
C ILE A 92 7.84 22.61 4.89
N GLU A 93 7.61 23.42 3.85
CA GLU A 93 7.34 22.93 2.49
C GLU A 93 8.58 22.30 1.85
N ILE A 94 9.77 22.86 2.08
CA ILE A 94 11.05 22.30 1.62
C ILE A 94 11.35 20.98 2.35
N GLN A 95 11.17 20.93 3.67
CA GLN A 95 11.37 19.68 4.44
C GLN A 95 10.38 18.58 4.03
N SER A 96 9.11 18.93 3.80
CA SER A 96 8.10 17.99 3.30
C SER A 96 8.43 17.48 1.91
N SER A 97 8.87 18.36 1.00
CA SER A 97 9.27 17.98 -0.36
C SER A 97 10.49 17.07 -0.36
N GLN A 98 11.52 17.38 0.44
CA GLN A 98 12.72 16.56 0.58
C GLN A 98 12.41 15.18 1.17
N ALA A 99 11.50 15.08 2.14
CA ALA A 99 11.07 13.79 2.68
C ALA A 99 10.40 12.92 1.60
N ARG A 100 9.49 13.49 0.81
CA ARG A 100 8.84 12.79 -0.31
C ARG A 100 9.84 12.33 -1.37
N ASP A 101 10.82 13.15 -1.72
CA ASP A 101 11.82 12.79 -2.73
C ASP A 101 12.72 11.64 -2.28
N ASN A 102 13.05 11.58 -0.98
CA ASN A 102 13.78 10.45 -0.40
C ASN A 102 12.96 9.16 -0.41
N GLU A 103 11.67 9.23 -0.06
CA GLU A 103 10.75 8.08 -0.14
C GLU A 103 10.62 7.55 -1.58
N VAL A 104 10.45 8.44 -2.56
CA VAL A 104 10.38 8.06 -3.97
C VAL A 104 11.68 7.40 -4.43
N THR A 105 12.83 7.91 -3.99
CA THR A 105 14.14 7.32 -4.31
C THR A 105 14.29 5.92 -3.69
N GLN A 106 13.86 5.76 -2.44
CA GLN A 106 13.87 4.46 -1.76
C GLN A 106 12.94 3.45 -2.44
N LEU A 107 11.73 3.86 -2.80
CA LEU A 107 10.76 3.01 -3.50
C LEU A 107 11.28 2.60 -4.89
N LYS A 108 11.92 3.51 -5.63
CA LYS A 108 12.56 3.17 -6.92
C LYS A 108 13.69 2.16 -6.75
N ALA A 109 14.54 2.32 -5.75
CA ALA A 109 15.60 1.35 -5.46
C ALA A 109 15.03 -0.03 -5.06
N SER A 110 13.94 -0.04 -4.30
CA SER A 110 13.23 -1.28 -3.93
C SER A 110 12.61 -1.97 -5.14
N LEU A 111 11.99 -1.22 -6.06
CA LEU A 111 11.45 -1.75 -7.31
C LEU A 111 12.54 -2.37 -8.18
N ALA A 112 13.66 -1.66 -8.41
CA ALA A 112 14.79 -2.21 -9.16
C ALA A 112 15.31 -3.51 -8.52
N THR A 113 15.39 -3.56 -7.19
CA THR A 113 15.79 -4.79 -6.47
C THR A 113 14.80 -5.94 -6.66
N MET A 114 13.49 -5.66 -6.75
CA MET A 114 12.48 -6.70 -7.00
C MET A 114 12.49 -7.18 -8.45
N GLU A 115 12.70 -6.27 -9.41
CA GLU A 115 12.85 -6.61 -10.83
C GLU A 115 14.04 -7.54 -11.05
N ASP A 116 15.20 -7.25 -10.43
CA ASP A 116 16.37 -8.14 -10.47
C ASP A 116 16.06 -9.52 -9.89
N LYS A 117 15.37 -9.58 -8.74
CA LYS A 117 14.95 -10.86 -8.13
C LYS A 117 13.99 -11.63 -9.03
N GLN A 118 13.08 -10.93 -9.72
CA GLN A 118 12.16 -11.56 -10.67
C GLN A 118 12.90 -12.13 -11.88
N ALA A 119 13.91 -11.43 -12.39
CA ALA A 119 14.77 -11.93 -13.45
C ALA A 119 15.50 -13.22 -13.02
N ILE A 120 16.10 -13.23 -11.82
CA ILE A 120 16.78 -14.41 -11.27
C ILE A 120 15.81 -15.59 -11.10
N PHE A 121 14.60 -15.33 -10.61
CA PHE A 121 13.58 -16.38 -10.46
C PHE A 121 13.17 -16.98 -11.81
N ASN A 122 13.02 -16.14 -12.85
CA ASN A 122 12.70 -16.60 -14.19
C ASN A 122 13.84 -17.44 -14.79
N GLU A 123 15.10 -17.04 -14.59
CA GLU A 123 16.25 -17.82 -15.02
C GLU A 123 16.30 -19.19 -14.33
N MET A 124 16.07 -19.22 -13.00
CA MET A 124 16.03 -20.48 -12.25
C MET A 124 14.90 -21.40 -12.72
N LYS A 125 13.73 -20.83 -13.03
CA LYS A 125 12.60 -21.57 -13.60
C LYS A 125 12.95 -22.19 -14.95
N GLU A 126 13.64 -21.46 -15.82
CA GLU A 126 14.09 -21.97 -17.11
C GLU A 126 15.08 -23.14 -16.96
N ARG A 127 16.04 -23.01 -16.04
CA ARG A 127 16.99 -24.08 -15.74
C ARG A 127 16.33 -25.34 -15.18
N LEU A 128 15.27 -25.19 -14.37
CA LEU A 128 14.49 -26.33 -13.89
C LEU A 128 13.74 -27.04 -15.02
N SER A 129 13.14 -26.28 -15.95
CA SER A 129 12.49 -26.85 -17.14
C SER A 129 13.47 -27.67 -17.98
N GLN A 130 14.71 -27.21 -18.15
CA GLN A 130 15.75 -27.96 -18.87
C GLN A 130 16.11 -29.27 -18.17
N PHE A 131 16.15 -29.28 -16.84
CA PHE A 131 16.44 -30.49 -16.07
C PHE A 131 15.29 -31.51 -16.20
N GLU A 132 14.05 -31.05 -16.14
CA GLU A 132 12.86 -31.88 -16.35
C GLU A 132 12.86 -32.50 -17.76
N GLU A 133 13.21 -31.73 -18.80
CA GLU A 133 13.31 -32.26 -20.16
C GLU A 133 14.40 -33.35 -20.28
N LEU A 134 15.55 -33.13 -19.63
CA LEU A 134 16.65 -34.11 -19.60
C LEU A 134 16.23 -35.41 -18.91
N GLU A 135 15.51 -35.31 -17.79
CA GLU A 135 14.96 -36.47 -17.08
C GLU A 135 13.99 -37.26 -17.97
N GLN A 136 13.06 -36.57 -18.63
CA GLN A 136 12.13 -37.21 -19.56
C GLN A 136 12.86 -37.87 -20.74
N ARG A 137 13.92 -37.25 -21.26
CA ARG A 137 14.75 -37.82 -22.33
C ARG A 137 15.45 -39.09 -21.87
N MET A 138 15.97 -39.11 -20.64
CA MET A 138 16.60 -40.29 -20.04
C MET A 138 15.59 -41.41 -19.85
N ALA A 139 14.40 -41.11 -19.35
CA ALA A 139 13.31 -42.07 -19.18
C ALA A 139 12.91 -42.71 -20.52
N ARG A 140 12.77 -41.91 -21.59
CA ARG A 140 12.49 -42.41 -22.95
C ARG A 140 13.60 -43.33 -23.46
N MET A 141 14.87 -42.98 -23.23
CA MET A 141 16.01 -43.79 -23.65
C MET A 141 16.03 -45.15 -22.93
N LEU A 142 15.78 -45.15 -21.63
CA LEU A 142 15.71 -46.38 -20.83
C LEU A 142 14.58 -47.29 -21.32
N GLN A 143 13.41 -46.71 -21.63
CA GLN A 143 12.26 -47.45 -22.16
C GLN A 143 12.56 -48.06 -23.53
N GLN A 144 13.27 -47.34 -24.41
CA GLN A 144 13.72 -47.88 -25.69
C GLN A 144 14.68 -49.05 -25.50
N MET A 145 15.65 -48.92 -24.59
CA MET A 145 16.62 -50.00 -24.32
C MET A 145 15.93 -51.27 -23.83
N GLN A 146 14.91 -51.16 -22.97
CA GLN A 146 14.10 -52.30 -22.52
C GLN A 146 13.30 -52.95 -23.65
N LYS A 147 12.77 -52.16 -24.59
CA LYS A 147 12.05 -52.72 -25.75
C LYS A 147 12.97 -53.51 -26.68
N ILE A 148 14.21 -53.06 -26.86
CA ILE A 148 15.18 -53.70 -27.75
C ILE A 148 15.83 -54.93 -27.08
N SER A 149 15.92 -54.96 -25.74
CA SER A 149 16.46 -56.10 -24.98
C SER A 149 15.46 -57.23 -24.72
N SER A 150 14.20 -57.08 -25.13
CA SER A 150 13.20 -58.16 -25.08
C SER A 150 13.62 -59.29 -26.04
N PRO A 151 13.80 -60.54 -25.57
CA PRO A 151 14.39 -61.59 -26.38
C PRO A 151 13.46 -61.99 -27.54
N CYS A 152 13.99 -61.92 -28.75
CA CYS A 152 13.55 -62.75 -29.86
C CYS A 152 13.79 -64.21 -29.46
N ASN A 153 12.80 -64.86 -28.86
CA ASN A 153 12.74 -66.30 -28.68
C ASN A 153 11.27 -66.74 -28.68
N GLN A 154 10.75 -66.96 -29.88
CA GLN A 154 9.67 -67.91 -30.10
C GLN A 154 10.28 -68.98 -31.00
N ASP A 155 10.65 -70.13 -30.43
CA ASP A 155 10.17 -71.44 -30.89
C ASP A 155 10.96 -72.61 -30.27
N ALA A 156 10.18 -73.65 -29.94
CA ALA A 156 10.53 -75.04 -29.61
C ALA A 156 10.65 -75.45 -28.13
N PRO A 157 10.15 -76.66 -27.77
CA PRO A 157 9.30 -76.84 -26.61
C PRO A 157 9.99 -77.47 -25.39
N LEU A 158 9.44 -77.12 -24.23
CA LEU A 158 9.60 -77.80 -22.95
C LEU A 158 9.17 -79.26 -23.08
N VAL A 159 10.02 -80.18 -22.60
CA VAL A 159 9.71 -81.26 -21.63
C VAL A 159 10.80 -82.32 -21.76
N GLN A 160 11.77 -82.32 -20.84
CA GLN A 160 12.24 -83.58 -20.26
C GLN A 160 12.50 -83.40 -18.76
N GLN A 161 11.69 -84.15 -18.03
CA GLN A 161 11.74 -84.54 -16.63
C GLN A 161 13.13 -84.49 -15.98
N SER A 162 13.20 -83.87 -14.81
CA SER A 162 14.02 -84.36 -13.69
C SER A 162 13.05 -84.95 -12.66
N PRO A 163 13.39 -86.03 -11.94
CA PRO A 163 14.08 -85.80 -10.67
C PRO A 163 14.97 -86.95 -10.15
N ALA A 164 16.07 -86.62 -9.46
CA ALA A 164 16.54 -87.32 -8.27
C ALA A 164 17.59 -86.42 -7.60
N LEU A 165 17.28 -85.83 -6.45
CA LEU A 165 17.61 -86.40 -5.14
C LEU A 165 19.13 -86.53 -4.94
N GLN A 166 19.72 -85.63 -4.14
CA GLN A 166 20.35 -86.05 -2.88
C GLN A 166 20.85 -84.85 -2.04
N LYS A 167 20.56 -85.00 -0.75
CA LYS A 167 21.00 -84.23 0.41
C LYS A 167 22.52 -84.02 0.43
N SER A 168 22.96 -82.89 0.97
CA SER A 168 23.74 -82.90 2.22
C SER A 168 23.90 -81.50 2.81
N SER A 169 23.65 -81.44 4.11
CA SER A 169 23.81 -80.32 5.01
C SER A 169 25.30 -80.09 5.32
N ALA A 170 25.72 -78.84 5.50
CA ALA A 170 26.84 -78.52 6.37
C ALA A 170 26.70 -77.09 6.92
N THR A 171 26.53 -77.05 8.23
CA THR A 171 26.48 -75.92 9.15
C THR A 171 27.77 -75.11 9.11
N PHE A 172 27.71 -73.77 9.11
CA PHE A 172 28.70 -72.97 9.82
C PHE A 172 28.10 -71.65 10.33
N HIS A 173 28.46 -71.33 11.57
CA HIS A 173 27.92 -70.25 12.38
C HIS A 173 28.44 -68.86 11.98
N GLN A 174 27.60 -67.85 12.21
CA GLN A 174 27.92 -66.41 12.37
C GLN A 174 28.99 -66.20 13.48
N PRO A 175 29.72 -65.06 13.59
CA PRO A 175 29.09 -63.75 13.86
C PRO A 175 29.82 -62.46 13.38
N SER A 176 29.06 -61.38 13.54
CA SER A 176 29.33 -59.93 13.60
C SER A 176 30.77 -59.40 13.64
N SER A 177 30.99 -58.24 13.00
CA SER A 177 31.68 -57.09 13.62
C SER A 177 31.46 -55.78 12.84
N LEU A 178 31.04 -54.76 13.61
CA LEU A 178 31.24 -53.30 13.53
C LEU A 178 30.84 -52.53 12.26
#